data_AF-A0A961NYB9-F1
#
_entry.id   AF-A0A961NYB9-F1
#
_cell.length_a   1.000
_cell.length_b   1.000
_cell.length_c   1.000
_cell.angle_alpha   90.00
_cell.angle_beta   90.00
_cell.angle_gamma   90.00
#
_symmetry.space_group_name_H-M   'P 1'
#
loop_
_entity.id
_entity.type
_entity.pdbx_description
1 polymer ?
#
loop_
_entity_poly.entity_id
_entity_poly.type
_entity_poly.pdbx_seq_one_letter_code
_entity_poly.pdbx_strand_id
1 'polypeptide(L)'
;MRCSVNGLVLSIPAPALVVLTAIGYSVATFGMKSAAMGGVSWWMALCLGGFALALAAEVSLLRRSDLPIVYISIIAAETLMVLGYGFWIGEGLTLKQGIGAALVMAGLVAVTV
;
A
#
# COMPACT_ATOMS: atom_id res chain seq x y z
N MET A 1 1.24 -20.49 22.95
CA MET A 1 1.99 -19.35 23.53
C MET A 1 1.38 -18.06 23.02
N ARG A 2 0.48 -17.44 23.81
CA ARG A 2 -0.13 -16.14 23.50
C ARG A 2 0.77 -15.05 24.07
N CYS A 3 1.62 -14.46 23.23
CA CYS A 3 2.38 -13.28 23.65
C CYS A 3 1.43 -12.07 23.62
N SER A 4 1.04 -11.62 24.81
CA SER A 4 0.26 -10.40 25.02
C SER A 4 1.17 -9.20 24.72
N VAL A 5 0.96 -8.58 23.56
CA VAL A 5 1.55 -7.28 23.21
C VAL A 5 0.45 -6.24 23.41
N ASN A 6 0.06 -6.01 24.66
CA ASN A 6 -0.86 -4.95 25.05
C ASN A 6 -0.06 -3.81 25.69
N GLY A 7 -0.07 -2.65 25.05
CA GLY A 7 0.48 -1.42 25.62
C GLY A 7 0.33 -0.19 24.72
N LEU A 8 0.43 -0.35 23.39
CA LEU A 8 0.38 0.78 22.43
C LEU A 8 -0.33 0.44 21.12
N VAL A 9 -1.22 -0.57 21.13
CA VAL A 9 -2.10 -0.81 20.00
C VAL A 9 -3.20 0.24 20.08
N LEU A 10 -2.97 1.42 19.47
CA LEU A 10 -4.04 2.29 19.02
C LEU A 10 -5.11 1.37 18.43
N SER A 11 -6.37 1.54 18.85
CA SER A 11 -7.51 0.77 18.33
C SER A 11 -7.80 1.18 16.87
N ILE A 12 -6.80 1.01 16.00
CA ILE A 12 -6.85 1.36 14.60
C ILE A 12 -7.78 0.34 13.93
N PRO A 13 -8.84 0.79 13.26
CA PRO A 13 -9.75 -0.09 12.56
C PRO A 13 -9.04 -0.74 11.36
N ALA A 14 -9.45 -1.95 10.98
CA ALA A 14 -8.81 -2.73 9.91
C ALA A 14 -8.70 -1.96 8.56
N PRO A 15 -9.71 -1.20 8.11
CA PRO A 15 -9.59 -0.38 6.90
C PRO A 15 -8.48 0.69 7.00
N ALA A 16 -8.28 1.29 8.18
CA ALA A 16 -7.20 2.26 8.36
C ALA A 16 -5.82 1.59 8.32
N LEU A 17 -5.70 0.34 8.78
CA LEU A 17 -4.47 -0.43 8.61
C LEU A 17 -4.21 -0.77 7.14
N VAL A 18 -5.24 -1.12 6.35
CA VAL A 18 -5.10 -1.32 4.89
C VAL A 18 -4.54 -0.06 4.23
N VAL A 19 -5.14 1.10 4.52
CA VAL A 19 -4.69 2.39 3.97
C VAL A 19 -3.27 2.70 4.41
N LEU A 20 -2.93 2.46 5.68
CA LEU A 20 -1.57 2.67 6.19
C LEU A 20 -0.55 1.77 5.48
N THR A 21 -0.87 0.49 5.29
CA THR A 21 -0.02 -0.45 4.54
C THR A 21 0.16 0.02 3.09
N ALA A 22 -0.93 0.41 2.42
CA ALA A 22 -0.89 0.91 1.06
C ALA A 22 -0.08 2.21 0.92
N ILE A 23 -0.14 3.11 1.92
CA ILE A 23 0.71 4.30 1.98
C ILE A 23 2.19 3.88 2.05
N GLY A 24 2.52 2.91 2.92
CA GLY A 24 3.89 2.39 3.04
C GLY A 24 4.43 1.86 1.71
N TYR A 25 3.65 1.02 1.02
CA TYR A 25 4.01 0.49 -0.29
C TYR A 25 4.09 1.59 -1.36
N SER A 26 3.18 2.56 -1.36
CA SER A 26 3.19 3.68 -2.31
C SER A 26 4.42 4.58 -2.11
N VAL A 27 4.77 4.89 -0.86
CA VAL A 27 6.00 5.64 -0.52
C VAL A 27 7.23 4.86 -0.96
N ALA A 28 7.25 3.54 -0.75
CA ALA A 28 8.33 2.70 -1.24
C ALA A 28 8.46 2.77 -2.76
N THR A 29 7.34 2.70 -3.47
CA THR A 29 7.25 2.84 -4.92
C THR A 29 7.76 4.20 -5.42
N PHE A 30 7.48 5.29 -4.71
CA PHE A 30 8.00 6.61 -5.06
C PHE A 30 9.51 6.70 -4.84
N GLY A 31 10.00 6.11 -3.74
CA GLY A 31 11.42 5.98 -3.47
C GLY A 31 12.12 5.21 -4.59
N MET A 32 11.56 4.07 -5.03
CA MET A 32 12.10 3.29 -6.14
C MET A 32 12.12 4.08 -7.45
N LYS A 33 11.03 4.79 -7.78
CA LYS A 33 10.94 5.63 -8.98
C LYS A 33 12.01 6.72 -8.97
N SER A 34 12.17 7.40 -7.83
CA SER A 34 13.12 8.52 -7.69
C SER A 34 14.57 8.05 -7.64
N ALA A 35 14.84 6.90 -7.02
CA ALA A 35 16.15 6.26 -7.03
C ALA A 35 16.57 5.89 -8.46
N ALA A 36 15.64 5.38 -9.27
CA ALA A 36 15.88 5.05 -10.67
C ALA A 36 16.24 6.27 -11.54
N MET A 37 15.88 7.50 -11.13
CA MET A 37 16.22 8.74 -11.83
C MET A 37 17.61 9.31 -11.48
N GLY A 38 18.40 8.63 -10.63
CA GLY A 38 19.83 8.93 -10.45
C GLY A 38 20.28 9.26 -9.02
N GLY A 39 19.38 9.29 -8.03
CA GLY A 39 19.70 9.62 -6.64
C GLY A 39 19.63 8.44 -5.67
N VAL A 40 20.57 7.49 -5.72
CA VAL A 40 20.37 6.22 -4.96
C VAL A 40 20.31 6.41 -3.43
N SER A 41 21.13 7.29 -2.82
CA SER A 41 21.33 7.28 -1.36
C SER A 41 20.09 7.67 -0.55
N TRP A 42 19.52 8.86 -0.78
CA TRP A 42 18.36 9.35 0.00
C TRP A 42 17.07 8.61 -0.36
N TRP A 43 16.83 8.35 -1.64
CA TRP A 43 15.62 7.69 -2.11
C TRP A 43 15.54 6.22 -1.67
N MET A 44 16.69 5.55 -1.47
CA MET A 44 16.74 4.21 -0.89
C MET A 44 16.29 4.20 0.57
N ALA A 45 16.67 5.21 1.36
CA ALA A 45 16.23 5.31 2.76
C ALA A 45 14.70 5.49 2.85
N LEU A 46 14.12 6.33 1.98
CA LEU A 46 12.67 6.47 1.86
C LEU A 46 11.99 5.16 1.41
N CYS A 47 12.59 4.45 0.47
CA CYS A 47 12.10 3.14 0.02
C CYS A 47 12.03 2.13 1.16
N LEU A 48 13.13 1.98 1.91
CA LEU A 48 13.21 1.07 3.05
C LEU A 48 12.27 1.49 4.19
N GLY A 49 12.14 2.80 4.44
CA GLY A 49 11.19 3.33 5.42
C GLY A 49 9.74 3.01 5.06
N GLY A 50 9.35 3.17 3.78
CA GLY A 50 8.03 2.80 3.27
C GLY A 50 7.74 1.32 3.44
N PHE A 51 8.68 0.44 3.07
CA PHE A 51 8.54 -1.00 3.27
C PHE A 51 8.46 -1.39 4.73
N ALA A 52 9.27 -0.79 5.61
CA ALA A 52 9.22 -1.07 7.04
C ALA A 52 7.86 -0.71 7.65
N LEU A 53 7.30 0.44 7.23
CA LEU A 53 5.96 0.87 7.64
C LEU A 53 4.88 -0.10 7.13
N ALA A 54 4.93 -0.44 5.84
CA ALA A 54 3.99 -1.38 5.24
C ALA A 54 4.02 -2.74 5.95
N LEU A 55 5.23 -3.28 6.18
CA LEU A 55 5.43 -4.54 6.88
C LEU A 55 4.83 -4.51 8.29
N ALA A 56 5.07 -3.46 9.07
CA ALA A 56 4.55 -3.35 10.43
C ALA A 56 3.01 -3.28 10.46
N ALA A 57 2.41 -2.53 9.53
CA ALA A 57 0.96 -2.41 9.41
C ALA A 57 0.32 -3.72 8.91
N GLU A 58 0.93 -4.38 7.92
CA GLU A 58 0.45 -5.63 7.34
C GLU A 58 0.51 -6.79 8.33
N VAL A 59 1.61 -6.93 9.08
CA VAL A 59 1.71 -7.93 10.16
C VAL A 59 0.60 -7.74 11.20
N SER A 60 0.23 -6.49 11.49
CA SER A 60 -0.86 -6.20 12.43
C SER A 60 -2.24 -6.52 11.85
N LEU A 61 -2.42 -6.33 10.54
CA LEU A 61 -3.65 -6.58 9.81
C LEU A 61 -3.90 -8.08 9.61
N LEU A 62 -2.87 -8.85 9.23
CA LEU A 62 -2.95 -10.30 9.03
C LEU A 62 -3.27 -11.08 10.31
N ARG A 63 -3.08 -10.48 11.49
CA ARG A 63 -3.54 -11.07 12.76
C ARG A 63 -5.05 -10.98 12.96
N ARG A 64 -5.76 -10.19 12.16
CA ARG A 64 -7.17 -9.83 12.35
C ARG A 64 -8.06 -10.22 11.17
N SER A 65 -7.49 -10.58 10.02
CA SER A 65 -8.23 -10.75 8.77
C SER A 65 -7.60 -11.82 7.89
N ASP A 66 -8.41 -12.42 7.01
CA ASP A 66 -7.95 -13.46 6.09
C ASP A 66 -6.96 -12.92 5.07
N LEU A 67 -5.90 -13.70 4.82
CA LEU A 67 -4.82 -13.36 3.89
C LEU A 67 -5.33 -12.89 2.52
N PRO A 68 -6.30 -13.55 1.85
CA PRO A 68 -6.72 -13.15 0.51
C PRO A 68 -7.39 -11.77 0.47
N ILE A 69 -8.27 -11.49 1.44
CA ILE A 69 -9.03 -10.23 1.51
C ILE A 69 -8.07 -9.06 1.78
N VAL A 70 -7.11 -9.27 2.67
CA VAL A 70 -6.09 -8.27 3.02
C VAL A 70 -5.27 -7.86 1.79
N TYR A 71 -4.75 -8.83 1.04
CA TYR A 71 -3.92 -8.55 -0.13
C TYR A 71 -4.68 -7.81 -1.23
N ILE A 72 -5.90 -8.24 -1.53
CA ILE A 72 -6.73 -7.59 -2.56
C ILE A 72 -7.05 -6.15 -2.15
N SER A 73 -7.33 -5.91 -0.87
CA SER A 73 -7.60 -4.57 -0.34
C SER A 73 -6.38 -3.65 -0.42
N ILE A 74 -5.19 -4.16 -0.08
CA ILE A 74 -3.95 -3.39 -0.16
C ILE A 74 -3.63 -3.04 -1.62
N ILE A 75 -3.68 -4.02 -2.52
CA ILE A 75 -3.38 -3.83 -3.95
C ILE A 75 -4.30 -2.77 -4.56
N ALA A 76 -5.60 -2.82 -4.24
CA ALA A 76 -6.57 -1.83 -4.72
C ALA A 76 -6.25 -0.42 -4.22
N ALA A 77 -5.96 -0.26 -2.93
CA ALA A 77 -5.61 1.04 -2.35
C ALA A 77 -4.28 1.57 -2.90
N GLU A 78 -3.25 0.73 -2.99
CA GLU A 78 -1.94 1.07 -3.55
C GLU A 78 -2.05 1.48 -5.02
N THR A 79 -2.84 0.76 -5.82
CA THR A 79 -3.06 1.08 -7.24
C THR A 79 -3.59 2.50 -7.41
N LEU A 80 -4.58 2.90 -6.60
CA LEU A 80 -5.12 4.26 -6.65
C LEU A 80 -4.09 5.31 -6.26
N MET A 81 -3.29 5.06 -5.22
CA MET A 81 -2.27 6.00 -4.76
C MET A 81 -1.14 6.16 -5.78
N VAL A 82 -0.64 5.06 -6.34
CA VAL A 82 0.47 5.07 -7.32
C VAL A 82 0.04 5.73 -8.63
N LEU A 83 -1.17 5.45 -9.12
CA LEU A 83 -1.69 6.12 -10.31
C LEU A 83 -1.95 7.61 -10.06
N GLY A 84 -2.49 7.96 -8.89
CA GLY A 84 -2.67 9.36 -8.49
C GLY A 84 -1.36 10.13 -8.47
N TYR A 85 -0.29 9.50 -8.00
CA TYR A 85 1.05 10.09 -8.04
C TYR A 85 1.65 10.18 -9.44
N GLY A 86 1.52 9.13 -10.26
CA GLY A 86 1.97 9.18 -11.66
C GLY A 86 1.27 10.29 -12.45
N PHE A 87 -0.02 10.50 -12.19
CA PHE A 87 -0.76 11.64 -12.71
C PHE A 87 -0.18 12.98 -12.23
N TRP A 88 0.13 13.10 -10.93
CA TRP A 88 0.64 14.33 -10.33
C TRP A 88 2.02 14.75 -10.87
N ILE A 89 2.90 13.79 -11.14
CA ILE A 89 4.24 14.06 -11.73
C ILE A 89 4.18 14.33 -13.24
N GLY A 90 3.02 14.12 -13.87
CA GLY A 90 2.85 14.38 -15.30
C GLY A 90 3.33 13.24 -16.20
N GLU A 91 3.52 12.02 -15.68
CA GLU A 91 3.73 10.82 -16.52
C GLU A 91 2.47 10.47 -17.33
N GLY A 92 1.35 11.10 -16.99
CA GLY A 92 0.06 10.92 -17.64
C GLY A 92 -0.64 9.63 -17.20
N LEU A 93 -1.95 9.59 -17.41
CA LEU A 93 -2.76 8.39 -17.25
C LEU A 93 -3.34 8.01 -18.60
N THR A 94 -2.90 6.87 -19.13
CA THR A 94 -3.47 6.31 -20.36
C THR A 94 -4.81 5.64 -20.07
N LEU A 95 -5.70 5.60 -21.07
CA LEU A 95 -6.99 4.90 -20.95
C LEU A 95 -6.82 3.42 -20.55
N LYS A 96 -5.74 2.78 -21.01
CA LYS A 96 -5.42 1.38 -20.67
C LYS A 96 -5.12 1.22 -19.17
N GLN A 97 -4.36 2.14 -18.57
CA GLN A 97 -4.08 2.12 -17.13
C GLN A 97 -5.35 2.37 -16.32
N GLY A 98 -6.23 3.26 -16.78
CA GLY A 98 -7.54 3.49 -16.13
C GLY A 98 -8.44 2.25 -16.13
N ILE A 99 -8.52 1.54 -17.25
CA ILE A 99 -9.27 0.26 -17.34
C ILE A 99 -8.66 -0.79 -16.40
N GLY A 100 -7.32 -0.89 -16.35
CA GLY A 100 -6.62 -1.77 -15.43
C GLY A 100 -6.97 -1.47 -13.97
N ALA A 101 -6.94 -0.19 -13.58
CA ALA A 101 -7.33 0.24 -12.23
C ALA A 101 -8.79 -0.11 -11.91
N ALA A 102 -9.70 0.10 -12.87
CA ALA A 102 -11.11 -0.24 -12.71
C ALA A 102 -11.32 -1.75 -12.48
N LEU A 103 -10.56 -2.61 -13.19
CA LEU A 103 -10.60 -4.06 -12.98
C LEU A 103 -10.10 -4.46 -11.59
N VAL A 104 -9.03 -3.82 -11.09
CA VAL A 104 -8.55 -4.03 -9.71
C VAL A 104 -9.64 -3.66 -8.70
N MET A 105 -10.30 -2.51 -8.89
CA MET A 105 -11.40 -2.07 -8.01
C MET A 105 -12.61 -3.00 -8.10
N ALA A 106 -12.95 -3.52 -9.28
CA ALA A 106 -14.01 -4.50 -9.44
C ALA A 106 -13.69 -5.81 -8.68
N GLY A 107 -12.43 -6.25 -8.70
CA GLY A 107 -11.96 -7.39 -7.91
C GLY A 107 -12.10 -7.17 -6.41
N LEU A 108 -11.79 -5.97 -5.91
CA LEU A 108 -12.01 -5.61 -4.51
C LEU A 108 -13.50 -5.70 -4.14
N VAL A 109 -14.36 -5.05 -4.93
CA VAL A 109 -15.82 -5.07 -4.69
C VAL A 109 -16.30 -6.51 -4.62
N ALA A 110 -15.94 -7.35 -5.59
CA ALA A 110 -16.38 -8.75 -5.67
C ALA A 110 -16.00 -9.62 -4.45
N VAL A 111 -14.92 -9.28 -3.73
CA VAL A 111 -14.47 -10.03 -2.55
C VAL A 111 -15.04 -9.45 -1.24
N THR A 112 -15.52 -8.20 -1.28
CA THR A 112 -16.05 -7.51 -0.09
C THR A 112 -17.57 -7.50 0.01
N VAL A 113 -18.28 -7.89 -1.06
CA VAL A 113 -19.75 -8.04 -1.10
C VAL A 113 -20.18 -9.45 -0.74
#